data_AF-A0A7C4V409-F1
#
_entry.id   AF-A0A7C4V409-F1
#
_cell.length_a   1.000
_cell.length_b   1.000
_cell.length_c   1.000
_cell.angle_alpha   90.00
_cell.angle_beta   90.00
_cell.angle_gamma   90.00
#
_symmetry.space_group_name_H-M   'P 1'
#
loop_
_entity.id
_entity.type
_entity.pdbx_description
1 polymer ?
#
loop_
_entity_poly.entity_id
_entity_poly.type
_entity_poly.pdbx_seq_one_letter_code
_entity_poly.pdbx_strand_id
1 'polypeptide(L)'
;MVTAELGSCEWFVWDLRRSNLIERGQLDQLVGDFMARFPQAEPPQLADFLVEQNILTRFQADSLLAGKNQGLVLGPYVVSDTLGAGSMGTVYKACSKANNEWYAVKV
;
A
#
# COMPACT_ATOMS: atom_id res chain seq x y z
N MET A 1 16.84 4.49 -16.88
CA MET A 1 15.43 4.46 -16.46
C MET A 1 14.92 3.07 -16.76
N VAL A 2 14.67 2.26 -15.73
CA VAL A 2 14.11 0.92 -15.90
C VAL A 2 12.62 1.10 -16.17
N THR A 3 12.23 1.14 -17.44
CA THR A 3 10.85 0.87 -17.84
C THR A 3 10.72 -0.65 -17.89
N ALA A 4 10.61 -1.29 -16.73
CA ALA A 4 10.11 -2.66 -16.70
C ALA A 4 8.70 -2.61 -17.30
N GLU A 5 8.41 -3.47 -18.28
CA GLU A 5 7.03 -3.61 -18.74
C GLU A 5 6.21 -4.12 -17.57
N LEU A 6 5.39 -3.24 -16.99
CA LEU A 6 4.61 -3.55 -15.80
C LEU A 6 3.44 -4.51 -16.12
N GLY A 7 3.11 -4.70 -17.39
CA GLY A 7 2.05 -5.61 -17.84
C GLY A 7 0.75 -5.41 -17.05
N SER A 8 0.16 -6.51 -16.59
CA SER A 8 -1.06 -6.52 -15.77
C SER A 8 -0.93 -5.72 -14.46
N CYS A 9 0.29 -5.51 -13.94
CA CYS A 9 0.55 -4.79 -12.69
C CYS A 9 0.51 -3.25 -12.83
N GLU A 10 0.41 -2.70 -14.05
CA GLU A 10 0.53 -1.25 -14.29
C GLU A 10 -0.45 -0.42 -13.44
N TRP A 11 -1.73 -0.79 -13.43
CA TRP A 11 -2.76 -0.06 -12.68
C TRP A 11 -2.54 -0.13 -11.16
N PHE A 12 -2.01 -1.24 -10.66
CA PHE A 12 -1.75 -1.43 -9.23
C PHE A 12 -0.54 -0.61 -8.78
N VAL A 13 0.51 -0.57 -9.60
CA VAL A 13 1.67 0.30 -9.38
C VAL A 13 1.26 1.78 -9.44
N TRP A 14 0.33 2.13 -10.32
CA TRP A 14 -0.25 3.47 -10.37
C TRP A 14 -0.96 3.84 -9.08
N ASP A 15 -1.79 2.95 -8.53
CA ASP A 15 -2.47 3.17 -7.25
C ASP A 15 -1.50 3.24 -6.06
N LEU A 16 -0.47 2.39 -6.06
CA LEU A 16 0.60 2.44 -5.06
C LEU A 16 1.29 3.81 -5.04
N ARG A 17 1.65 4.35 -6.22
CA ARG A 17 2.27 5.69 -6.34
C ARG A 17 1.38 6.82 -5.82
N ARG A 18 0.06 6.65 -5.86
CA ARG A 18 -0.92 7.64 -5.40
C ARG A 18 -1.28 7.52 -3.92
N SER A 19 -1.09 6.34 -3.33
CA SER A 19 -1.43 6.07 -1.94
C SER A 19 -0.53 6.79 -0.91
N ASN A 20 0.66 7.24 -1.31
CA ASN A 20 1.68 7.83 -0.43
C ASN A 20 2.16 6.91 0.72
N LEU A 21 2.00 5.59 0.55
CA LEU A 21 2.45 4.58 1.50
C LEU A 21 3.97 4.32 1.41
N ILE A 22 4.50 4.34 0.18
CA ILE A 22 5.89 4.00 -0.11
C ILE A 22 6.52 5.19 -0.84
N GLU A 23 7.77 5.50 -0.52
CA GLU A 23 8.54 6.50 -1.26
C GLU A 23 8.72 6.06 -2.72
N ARG A 24 8.58 6.98 -3.67
CA ARG A 24 8.62 6.66 -5.12
C ARG A 24 9.89 5.93 -5.53
N GLY A 25 11.06 6.37 -5.06
CA GLY A 25 12.33 5.71 -5.39
C GLY A 25 12.41 4.28 -4.89
N GLN A 26 11.96 4.03 -3.66
CA GLN A 26 11.89 2.69 -3.09
C GLN A 26 10.88 1.81 -3.83
N LEU A 27 9.70 2.35 -4.16
CA LEU A 27 8.67 1.62 -4.90
C LEU A 27 9.16 1.19 -6.28
N ASP A 28 9.78 2.10 -7.03
CA ASP A 28 10.28 1.81 -8.38
C ASP A 28 11.36 0.71 -8.35
N GLN A 29 12.22 0.72 -7.33
CA GLN A 29 13.21 -0.34 -7.11
C GLN A 29 12.55 -1.69 -6.79
N LEU A 30 11.63 -1.73 -5.82
CA LEU A 30 10.95 -2.97 -5.41
C LEU A 30 10.15 -3.60 -6.56
N VAL A 31 9.42 -2.78 -7.32
CA VAL A 31 8.64 -3.24 -8.48
C VAL A 31 9.57 -3.70 -9.59
N GLY A 32 10.66 -2.98 -9.86
CA GLY A 32 11.65 -3.39 -10.86
C GLY A 32 12.26 -4.75 -10.55
N ASP A 33 12.70 -4.96 -9.31
CA ASP A 33 13.31 -6.22 -8.86
C ASP A 33 12.29 -7.38 -8.90
N PHE A 34 11.04 -7.12 -8.53
CA PHE A 34 9.98 -8.12 -8.60
C PHE A 34 9.63 -8.51 -10.04
N MET A 35 9.41 -7.53 -10.93
CA MET A 35 9.07 -7.77 -12.34
C MET A 35 10.20 -8.42 -13.12
N ALA A 36 11.47 -8.16 -12.77
CA ALA A 36 12.62 -8.86 -13.36
C ALA A 36 12.60 -10.37 -13.05
N ARG A 37 12.06 -10.77 -11.90
CA ARG A 37 11.92 -12.18 -11.49
C ARG A 37 10.62 -12.81 -11.96
N PHE A 38 9.54 -12.02 -12.00
CA PHE A 38 8.19 -12.46 -12.33
C PHE A 38 7.55 -11.52 -13.38
N PRO A 39 7.98 -11.59 -14.66
CA PRO A 39 7.55 -10.65 -15.68
C PRO A 39 6.06 -10.76 -16.07
N GLN A 40 5.42 -11.88 -15.76
CA GLN A 40 4.00 -12.17 -16.03
C GLN A 40 3.18 -12.18 -14.73
N ALA A 41 3.65 -11.49 -13.69
CA ALA A 41 2.94 -11.43 -12.43
C ALA A 41 1.66 -10.61 -12.53
N GLU A 42 0.63 -11.10 -11.85
CA GLU A 42 -0.63 -10.41 -11.67
C GLU A 42 -0.59 -9.51 -10.42
N PRO A 43 -1.38 -8.42 -10.38
CA PRO A 43 -1.41 -7.48 -9.26
C PRO A 43 -1.50 -8.11 -7.86
N PRO A 44 -2.33 -9.16 -7.62
CA PRO A 44 -2.39 -9.80 -6.31
C PRO A 44 -1.04 -10.41 -5.88
N GLN A 45 -0.24 -10.92 -6.82
CA GLN A 45 1.06 -11.52 -6.52
C GLN A 45 2.07 -10.45 -6.11
N LEU A 46 2.05 -9.28 -6.77
CA LEU A 46 2.86 -8.14 -6.36
C LEU A 46 2.43 -7.60 -4.98
N ALA A 47 1.12 -7.56 -4.74
CA ALA A 47 0.58 -7.15 -3.44
C ALA A 47 1.00 -8.11 -2.32
N ASP A 48 0.87 -9.42 -2.53
CA ASP A 48 1.33 -10.46 -1.60
C ASP A 48 2.82 -10.35 -1.33
N PHE A 49 3.64 -10.16 -2.37
CA PHE A 49 5.08 -9.93 -2.22
C PHE A 49 5.39 -8.73 -1.31
N LEU A 50 4.71 -7.60 -1.50
CA LEU A 50 4.92 -6.41 -0.65
C LEU A 50 4.46 -6.64 0.80
N VAL A 51 3.45 -7.47 1.02
CA VAL A 51 3.01 -7.89 2.37
C VAL A 51 4.03 -8.81 3.02
N GLU A 52 4.55 -9.80 2.30
CA GLU A 52 5.60 -10.71 2.78
C GLU A 52 6.89 -9.97 3.17
N GLN A 53 7.22 -8.89 2.46
CA GLN A 53 8.35 -8.02 2.79
C GLN A 53 8.07 -7.02 3.93
N ASN A 54 6.88 -7.07 4.56
CA ASN A 54 6.41 -6.10 5.56
C ASN A 54 6.44 -4.63 5.08
N ILE A 55 6.39 -4.41 3.77
CA ILE A 55 6.30 -3.06 3.18
C ILE A 55 4.85 -2.55 3.25
N LEU A 56 3.89 -3.44 3.02
CA LEU A 56 2.47 -3.18 3.18
C LEU A 56 1.87 -4.09 4.22
N THR A 57 0.80 -3.64 4.86
CA THR A 57 -0.08 -4.52 5.62
C THR A 57 -1.07 -5.21 4.70
N ARG A 58 -1.60 -6.37 5.11
CA ARG A 58 -2.65 -7.08 4.35
C ARG A 58 -3.84 -6.17 4.04
N PHE A 59 -4.26 -5.38 5.02
CA PHE A 59 -5.32 -4.39 4.85
C PHE A 59 -5.03 -3.35 3.76
N GLN A 60 -3.80 -2.83 3.71
CA GLN A 60 -3.38 -1.85 2.71
C GLN A 60 -3.36 -2.47 1.31
N ALA A 61 -2.78 -3.67 1.18
CA ALA A 61 -2.73 -4.42 -0.06
C ALA A 61 -4.15 -4.71 -0.60
N ASP A 62 -5.03 -5.24 0.25
CA ASP A 62 -6.42 -5.55 -0.11
C ASP A 62 -7.20 -4.28 -0.50
N SER A 63 -6.96 -3.16 0.20
CA SER A 63 -7.57 -1.87 -0.13
C SER A 63 -7.13 -1.37 -1.50
N LEU A 64 -5.83 -1.45 -1.82
CA LEU A 64 -5.30 -1.05 -3.11
C LEU A 64 -5.80 -1.96 -4.24
N LEU A 65 -5.86 -3.27 -4.02
CA LEU A 65 -6.42 -4.22 -4.99
C LEU A 65 -7.90 -3.97 -5.26
N ALA A 66 -8.64 -3.47 -4.27
CA ALA A 66 -10.03 -3.02 -4.42
C ALA A 66 -10.17 -1.62 -5.06
N GLY A 67 -9.09 -0.99 -5.51
CA GLY A 67 -9.08 0.37 -6.06
C GLY A 67 -9.27 1.48 -5.01
N LYS A 68 -9.16 1.15 -3.72
CA LYS A 68 -9.31 2.08 -2.59
C LYS A 68 -7.95 2.59 -2.14
N ASN A 69 -7.36 3.45 -2.96
CA ASN A 69 -6.06 4.08 -2.66
C ASN A 69 -6.16 5.30 -1.71
N GLN A 70 -7.37 5.79 -1.42
CA GLN A 70 -7.62 6.93 -0.53
C GLN A 70 -7.83 6.47 0.92
N GLY A 71 -7.48 7.32 1.89
CA GLY A 71 -7.68 7.05 3.31
C GLY A 71 -6.64 6.12 3.96
N LEU A 72 -5.68 5.60 3.19
CA LEU A 72 -4.56 4.81 3.73
C LEU A 72 -3.48 5.68 4.42
N VAL A 73 -3.47 6.98 4.13
CA VAL A 73 -2.64 7.98 4.80
C VAL A 73 -3.54 9.14 5.25
N LEU A 74 -3.55 9.38 6.56
CA LEU A 74 -4.34 10.40 7.24
C LEU A 74 -3.41 11.41 7.91
N GLY A 75 -3.00 12.43 7.17
CA GLY A 75 -1.99 13.38 7.64
C GLY A 75 -0.66 12.66 7.99
N PRO A 76 -0.17 12.74 9.24
CA PRO A 76 1.04 12.04 9.66
C PRO A 76 0.84 10.54 9.96
N TYR A 77 -0.38 10.03 9.86
CA TYR A 77 -0.71 8.64 10.21
C TYR A 77 -0.86 7.75 8.99
N VAL A 78 -0.28 6.56 9.05
CA VAL A 78 -0.42 5.50 8.04
C VAL A 78 -1.38 4.44 8.57
N VAL A 79 -2.52 4.27 7.91
CA VAL A 79 -3.53 3.30 8.30
C VAL A 79 -3.01 1.89 8.04
N SER A 80 -3.07 1.05 9.06
CA SER A 80 -2.62 -0.33 9.05
C SER A 80 -3.77 -1.32 9.08
N ASP A 81 -4.91 -0.97 9.68
CA ASP A 81 -6.10 -1.84 9.80
C ASP A 81 -7.35 -1.03 10.21
N THR A 82 -8.53 -1.64 10.10
CA THR A 82 -9.79 -1.10 10.64
C THR A 82 -10.10 -1.71 12.01
N LEU A 83 -10.25 -0.86 13.04
CA LEU A 83 -10.62 -1.30 14.39
C LEU A 83 -12.14 -1.42 14.58
N GLY A 84 -12.92 -0.63 13.83
CA GLY A 84 -14.37 -0.73 13.84
C GLY A 84 -15.05 0.40 13.07
N ALA A 85 -16.29 0.18 12.64
CA ALA A 85 -17.12 1.17 11.97
C ALA A 85 -18.44 1.37 12.72
N GLY A 86 -18.88 2.62 12.85
CA GLY A 86 -20.14 2.98 13.50
C GLY A 86 -20.85 4.13 12.78
N SER A 87 -22.00 4.56 13.32
CA SER A 87 -22.82 5.63 12.73
C SER A 87 -22.08 6.96 12.57
N MET A 88 -21.06 7.20 13.39
CA MET A 88 -20.26 8.44 13.42
C MET A 88 -18.87 8.29 12.79
N GLY A 89 -18.67 7.29 11.92
CA GLY A 89 -17.42 7.12 11.19
C GLY A 89 -16.66 5.83 11.51
N THR A 90 -15.44 5.73 10.99
CA THR A 90 -14.61 4.53 11.06
C THR A 90 -13.38 4.81 11.92
N VAL A 91 -13.03 3.87 12.80
CA VAL A 91 -11.82 3.91 13.61
C VAL A 91 -10.79 2.99 12.97
N TYR A 92 -9.63 3.56 12.65
CA TYR A 92 -8.50 2.87 12.06
C TYR A 92 -7.39 2.69 13.09
N LYS A 93 -6.68 1.57 13.01
CA LYS A 93 -5.35 1.41 13.60
C LYS A 93 -4.35 2.05 12.65
N ALA A 94 -3.56 3.01 13.12
CA ALA A 94 -2.59 3.70 12.30
C ALA A 94 -1.25 3.88 13.01
N CYS A 95 -0.17 3.88 12.25
CA CYS A 95 1.18 4.19 12.75
C CYS A 95 1.53 5.64 12.43
N SER A 96 2.08 6.37 13.40
CA SER A 96 2.56 7.74 13.20
C SER A 96 3.93 7.76 12.51
N LYS A 97 4.06 8.51 11.41
CA LYS A 97 5.34 8.70 10.71
C LYS A 97 6.38 9.47 11.55
N ALA A 98 5.95 10.19 12.60
CA ALA A 98 6.83 11.05 13.39
C ALA A 98 7.61 10.29 14.48
N ASN A 99 6.99 9.28 15.09
CA ASN A 99 7.54 8.55 16.23
C ASN A 99 7.41 7.03 16.11
N ASN A 100 6.81 6.52 15.02
CA ASN A 100 6.60 5.11 14.76
C ASN A 100 5.76 4.38 15.84
N GLU A 101 4.89 5.12 16.52
CA GLU A 101 3.96 4.62 17.54
C GLU A 101 2.57 4.34 16.95
N TRP A 102 1.82 3.44 17.61
CA TRP A 102 0.48 3.01 17.19
C TRP A 102 -0.62 3.86 17.82
N TYR A 103 -1.60 4.25 17.00
CA TYR A 103 -2.74 5.08 17.41
C TYR A 103 -4.06 4.54 16.83
N ALA A 104 -5.16 4.85 17.52
CA ALA A 104 -6.50 4.73 16.97
C ALA A 104 -6.92 6.09 16.39
N VAL A 105 -7.18 6.15 15.09
CA VAL A 105 -7.58 7.37 14.37
C VAL A 105 -9.02 7.22 13.91
N LYS A 106 -9.91 8.09 14.37
CA LYS A 106 -11.31 8.14 13.93
C LYS A 106 -11.45 9.19 12.83
N VAL A 107 -12.08 8.80 11.72
CA VAL A 107 -12.49 9.68 10.61
C VAL A 107 -13.99 9.67 10.42
#